data_AF-A0A183AI55-F1
#
_entry.id   AF-A0A183AI55-F1
#
_cell.length_a   1.000
_cell.length_b   1.000
_cell.length_c   1.000
_cell.angle_alpha   90.00
_cell.angle_beta   90.00
_cell.angle_gamma   90.00
#
_symmetry.space_group_name_H-M   'P 1'
#
loop_
_entity.id
_entity.type
_entity.pdbx_description
1 polymer ?
#
loop_
_entity_poly.entity_id
_entity_poly.type
_entity_poly.pdbx_seq_one_letter_code
_entity_poly.pdbx_strand_id
1 'polypeptide(L)'
;MNGDVENTGLRLAAGKVELTAALSDWTRRSVTHVDFMVYEALDVIKYLQPNCLDKFTNLAQFMSRIEALPNIKAYLESNRFIKWPLNGWSAHFGGGDAPPS
;
A
#
# COMPACT_ATOMS: atom_id res chain seq x y z
N MET A 1 29.85 -26.90 -27.84
CA MET A 1 29.67 -26.49 -26.43
C MET A 1 29.01 -25.11 -26.33
N ASN A 2 27.91 -24.86 -27.08
CA ASN A 2 27.27 -23.53 -27.17
C ASN A 2 25.77 -23.54 -26.79
N GLY A 3 25.28 -24.59 -26.12
CA GLY A 3 23.84 -24.76 -25.82
C GLY A 3 23.39 -24.24 -24.44
N ASP A 4 24.31 -23.95 -23.53
CA ASP A 4 23.97 -23.72 -22.11
C ASP A 4 23.76 -22.24 -21.74
N VAL A 5 24.24 -21.30 -22.56
CA VAL A 5 24.19 -19.86 -22.25
C VAL A 5 22.81 -19.26 -22.54
N GLU A 6 22.15 -19.66 -23.64
CA GLU A 6 20.79 -19.21 -23.98
C GLU A 6 19.73 -19.76 -23.02
N ASN A 7 19.88 -21.02 -22.58
CA ASN A 7 18.93 -21.66 -21.67
C ASN A 7 18.99 -21.05 -20.25
N THR A 8 20.16 -20.54 -19.85
CA THR A 8 20.33 -19.83 -18.57
C THR A 8 19.66 -18.46 -18.59
N GLY A 9 19.72 -17.74 -19.72
CA GLY A 9 19.01 -16.47 -19.91
C GLY A 9 17.48 -16.61 -19.90
N LEU A 10 16.96 -17.67 -20.53
CA LEU A 10 15.53 -18.00 -20.53
C LEU A 10 15.01 -18.38 -19.14
N ARG A 11 15.80 -19.12 -18.35
CA ARG A 11 15.46 -19.46 -16.95
C ARG A 11 15.46 -18.25 -16.02
N LEU A 12 16.41 -17.33 -16.19
CA LEU A 12 16.44 -16.07 -15.44
C LEU A 12 15.28 -15.14 -15.81
N ALA A 13 14.94 -15.05 -17.11
CA ALA A 13 13.79 -14.29 -17.58
C ALA A 13 12.47 -14.90 -17.08
N ALA A 14 12.31 -16.23 -17.14
CA ALA A 14 11.15 -16.93 -16.60
C ALA A 14 11.00 -16.73 -15.09
N GLY A 15 12.08 -16.88 -14.30
CA GLY A 15 12.04 -16.62 -12.86
C GLY A 15 11.73 -15.16 -12.51
N LYS A 16 12.18 -14.19 -13.32
CA LYS A 16 11.86 -12.77 -13.15
C LYS A 16 10.40 -12.48 -13.51
N VAL A 17 9.87 -13.12 -14.57
CA VAL A 17 8.46 -13.08 -14.97
C VAL A 17 7.56 -13.73 -13.91
N GLU A 18 7.97 -14.86 -13.34
CA GLU A 18 7.24 -15.59 -12.31
C GLU A 18 7.26 -14.86 -10.96
N LEU A 19 8.37 -14.19 -10.61
CA LEU A 19 8.43 -13.25 -9.47
C LEU A 19 7.56 -12.02 -9.69
N THR A 20 7.52 -11.45 -10.90
CA THR A 20 6.58 -10.36 -11.22
C THR A 20 5.12 -10.83 -11.21
N ALA A 21 4.86 -12.08 -11.61
CA ALA A 21 3.52 -12.68 -11.58
C ALA A 21 3.08 -13.00 -10.15
N ALA A 22 3.97 -13.49 -9.29
CA ALA A 22 3.71 -13.72 -7.87
C ALA A 22 3.50 -12.38 -7.10
N LEU A 23 4.17 -11.31 -7.51
CA LEU A 23 3.88 -9.95 -7.03
C LEU A 23 2.54 -9.42 -7.57
N SER A 24 2.14 -9.85 -8.77
CA SER A 24 0.82 -9.54 -9.35
C SER A 24 -0.33 -10.34 -8.71
N ASP A 25 -0.07 -11.42 -7.96
CA ASP A 25 -1.12 -12.27 -7.39
C ASP A 25 -1.92 -11.57 -6.28
N TRP A 26 -1.37 -10.51 -5.66
CA TRP A 26 -2.13 -9.61 -4.77
C TRP A 26 -3.17 -8.76 -5.52
N THR A 27 -3.01 -8.57 -6.84
CA THR A 27 -4.00 -7.88 -7.70
C THR A 27 -5.08 -8.83 -8.24
N ARG A 28 -4.91 -10.14 -8.06
CA ARG A 28 -5.83 -11.17 -8.56
C ARG A 28 -6.87 -11.61 -7.53
N ARG A 29 -6.71 -11.21 -6.27
CA ARG A 29 -7.69 -11.46 -5.20
C ARG A 29 -8.56 -10.21 -5.02
N SER A 30 -9.86 -10.42 -4.88
CA SER A 30 -10.80 -9.37 -4.53
C SER A 30 -10.35 -8.67 -3.24
N VAL A 31 -10.39 -7.34 -3.23
CA VAL A 31 -10.16 -6.55 -2.01
C VAL A 31 -11.10 -7.02 -0.90
N THR A 32 -10.55 -7.18 0.30
CA THR A 32 -11.25 -7.64 1.49
C THR A 32 -11.21 -6.58 2.59
N HIS A 33 -11.96 -6.79 3.67
CA HIS A 33 -11.92 -5.90 4.84
C HIS A 33 -10.53 -5.80 5.49
N VAL A 34 -9.68 -6.82 5.33
CA VAL A 34 -8.30 -6.83 5.87
C VAL A 34 -7.44 -5.79 5.18
N ASP A 35 -7.63 -5.57 3.89
CA ASP A 35 -6.89 -4.55 3.15
C ASP A 35 -7.19 -3.15 3.68
N PHE A 36 -8.44 -2.86 4.05
CA PHE A 36 -8.79 -1.58 4.68
C PHE A 36 -8.24 -1.44 6.10
N MET A 37 -8.20 -2.52 6.88
CA MET A 37 -7.57 -2.50 8.22
C MET A 37 -6.07 -2.19 8.13
N VAL A 38 -5.37 -2.78 7.15
CA VAL A 38 -3.94 -2.53 6.92
C VAL A 38 -3.72 -1.12 6.36
N TYR A 39 -4.55 -0.67 5.41
CA TYR A 39 -4.48 0.68 4.87
C TYR A 39 -4.59 1.74 5.97
N GLU A 40 -5.60 1.63 6.83
CA GLU A 40 -5.82 2.57 7.95
C GLU A 40 -4.62 2.57 8.91
N ALA A 41 -4.14 1.38 9.30
CA ALA A 41 -2.99 1.28 10.20
C ALA A 41 -1.72 1.92 9.62
N LEU A 42 -1.47 1.73 8.32
CA LEU A 42 -0.33 2.34 7.64
C LEU A 42 -0.48 3.85 7.50
N ASP A 43 -1.68 4.38 7.26
CA ASP A 43 -1.92 5.82 7.18
C ASP A 43 -1.64 6.52 8.52
N VAL A 44 -2.08 5.92 9.63
CA VAL A 44 -1.76 6.41 10.99
C VAL A 44 -0.26 6.39 11.26
N ILE A 45 0.44 5.32 10.88
CA ILE A 45 1.90 5.22 11.07
C ILE A 45 2.65 6.22 10.20
N LYS A 46 2.18 6.51 8.97
CA LYS A 46 2.75 7.57 8.11
C LYS A 46 2.64 8.94 8.75
N TYR A 47 1.54 9.23 9.46
CA TYR A 47 1.43 10.47 10.24
C TYR A 47 2.44 10.54 11.39
N LEU A 48 2.76 9.41 12.01
CA LEU A 48 3.78 9.35 13.08
C LEU A 48 5.20 9.48 12.53
N GLN A 49 5.47 8.81 11.40
CA GLN A 49 6.77 8.80 10.75
C GLN A 49 6.56 8.82 9.22
N PRO A 50 6.68 10.00 8.57
CA PRO A 50 6.33 10.18 7.15
C PRO A 50 7.07 9.29 6.15
N ASN A 51 8.28 8.85 6.49
CA ASN A 51 9.19 8.14 5.60
C ASN A 51 9.21 6.63 5.87
N CYS A 52 8.25 6.11 6.66
CA CYS A 52 8.31 4.75 7.18
C CYS A 52 8.15 3.69 6.09
N LEU A 53 7.60 4.09 4.93
CA LEU A 53 7.38 3.23 3.77
C LEU A 53 8.45 3.37 2.68
N ASP A 54 9.43 4.28 2.81
CA ASP A 54 10.43 4.55 1.77
C ASP A 54 11.25 3.30 1.41
N LYS A 55 11.47 2.43 2.40
CA LYS A 55 12.19 1.15 2.23
C LYS A 55 11.30 0.00 1.75
N PHE A 56 9.99 0.20 1.69
CA PHE A 56 8.98 -0.83 1.42
C PHE A 56 8.11 -0.45 0.22
N THR A 57 8.70 -0.50 -0.98
CA THR A 57 8.03 -0.13 -2.23
C THR A 57 6.70 -0.87 -2.46
N ASN A 58 6.61 -2.14 -2.02
CA ASN A 58 5.38 -2.93 -2.08
C ASN A 58 4.24 -2.35 -1.23
N LEU A 59 4.54 -1.81 -0.04
CA LEU A 59 3.57 -1.18 0.85
C LEU A 59 3.14 0.20 0.34
N ALA A 60 4.08 0.99 -0.19
CA ALA A 60 3.76 2.26 -0.83
C ALA A 60 2.82 2.07 -2.05
N GLN A 61 3.10 1.05 -2.88
CA GLN A 61 2.23 0.67 -3.98
C GLN A 61 0.88 0.12 -3.50
N PHE A 62 0.84 -0.59 -2.37
CA PHE A 62 -0.42 -1.05 -1.77
C PHE A 62 -1.33 0.11 -1.38
N MET A 63 -0.80 1.11 -0.66
CA MET A 63 -1.54 2.33 -0.31
C MET A 63 -2.12 3.00 -1.56
N SER A 64 -1.27 3.20 -2.57
CA SER A 64 -1.66 3.82 -3.84
C SER A 64 -2.77 3.04 -4.56
N ARG A 65 -2.76 1.70 -4.49
CA ARG A 65 -3.82 0.87 -5.10
C ARG A 65 -5.15 1.02 -4.38
N ILE A 66 -5.16 1.07 -3.04
CA ILE A 66 -6.38 1.25 -2.25
C ILE A 66 -6.98 2.64 -2.51
N GLU A 67 -6.15 3.68 -2.49
CA GLU A 67 -6.54 5.07 -2.78
C GLU A 67 -7.10 5.24 -4.20
N ALA A 68 -6.63 4.42 -5.16
CA ALA A 68 -7.09 4.44 -6.55
C ALA A 68 -8.42 3.68 -6.79
N LEU A 69 -8.94 2.93 -5.82
CA LEU A 69 -10.24 2.25 -5.98
C LEU A 69 -11.35 3.30 -6.16
N PRO A 70 -12.20 3.21 -7.20
CA PRO A 70 -13.14 4.29 -7.53
C PRO A 70 -14.02 4.75 -6.37
N ASN A 71 -14.56 3.79 -5.60
CA ASN A 71 -15.42 4.09 -4.45
C ASN A 71 -14.64 4.68 -3.26
N ILE A 72 -13.38 4.28 -3.06
CA ILE A 72 -12.51 4.82 -2.01
C ILE A 72 -12.07 6.23 -2.38
N LYS A 73 -11.61 6.43 -3.62
CA LYS A 73 -11.27 7.77 -4.13
C LYS A 73 -12.44 8.74 -3.96
N ALA A 74 -13.63 8.33 -4.40
CA ALA A 74 -14.84 9.15 -4.24
C ALA A 74 -15.19 9.40 -2.75
N TYR A 75 -14.94 8.44 -1.86
CA TYR A 75 -15.13 8.62 -0.43
C TYR A 75 -14.13 9.62 0.16
N LEU A 76 -12.83 9.48 -0.12
CA LEU A 76 -11.76 10.37 0.36
C LEU A 76 -11.94 11.82 -0.10
N GLU A 77 -12.55 12.03 -1.27
CA GLU A 77 -12.89 13.34 -1.82
C GLU A 77 -14.24 13.89 -1.32
N SER A 78 -15.04 13.07 -0.63
CA SER A 78 -16.37 13.46 -0.15
C SER A 78 -16.31 14.23 1.17
N ASN A 79 -17.36 15.01 1.44
CA ASN A 79 -17.57 15.69 2.73
C ASN A 79 -17.82 14.74 3.92
N ARG A 80 -17.95 13.42 3.68
CA ARG A 80 -18.11 12.42 4.73
C ARG A 80 -16.78 11.88 5.23
N PHE A 81 -15.68 12.13 4.51
CA PHE A 81 -14.37 11.64 4.92
C PHE A 81 -13.88 12.39 6.16
N ILE A 82 -13.63 11.64 7.22
CA ILE A 82 -13.04 12.14 8.45
C ILE A 82 -11.54 11.89 8.36
N LYS A 83 -10.77 12.95 8.13
CA LYS A 83 -9.31 12.89 8.05
C LYS A 83 -8.61 13.00 9.41
N TRP A 84 -9.30 13.56 10.40
CA TRP A 84 -8.76 13.83 11.73
C TRP A 84 -9.90 13.86 12.77
N PRO A 85 -9.67 13.45 14.02
CA PRO A 85 -8.44 12.87 14.59
C PRO A 85 -8.19 11.42 14.14
N LEU A 86 -6.93 10.96 14.25
CA LEU A 86 -6.53 9.57 13.99
C LEU A 86 -6.88 8.64 15.17
N ASN A 87 -6.79 9.18 16.39
CA ASN A 87 -7.12 8.51 17.64
C ASN A 87 -8.25 9.27 18.35
N GLY A 88 -8.56 8.91 19.61
CA GLY A 88 -9.46 9.73 20.41
C GLY A 88 -8.94 11.16 20.59
N TRP A 89 -9.83 12.14 20.69
CA TRP A 89 -9.48 13.57 20.81
C TRP A 89 -8.45 13.88 21.90
N SER A 90 -8.50 13.18 23.03
CA SER A 90 -7.59 13.40 24.16
C SER A 90 -6.23 12.68 24.03
N ALA A 91 -5.98 11.98 22.91
CA ALA A 91 -4.73 11.25 22.70
C ALA A 91 -3.56 12.22 22.45
N HIS A 92 -2.39 11.88 23.00
CA HIS A 92 -1.17 12.67 22.78
C HIS A 92 -0.68 12.65 21.33
N PHE A 93 -0.91 11.56 20.62
CA PHE A 93 -0.59 11.44 19.20
C PHE A 93 -1.88 11.23 18.41
N GLY A 94 -2.04 11.97 17.32
CA GLY A 94 -3.21 11.84 16.45
C GLY A 94 -4.53 12.29 17.08
N GLY A 95 -4.50 13.03 18.20
CA GLY A 95 -5.67 13.64 18.85
C GLY A 95 -5.85 15.12 18.50
N GLY A 96 -6.72 15.82 19.23
CA GLY A 96 -7.06 17.23 18.98
C GLY A 96 -7.98 17.46 17.77
N ASP A 97 -8.31 18.72 17.51
CA ASP A 97 -9.32 19.10 16.50
C ASP A 97 -8.73 19.25 15.09
N ALA A 98 -7.40 19.33 14.96
CA ALA A 98 -6.72 19.47 13.69
C ALA A 98 -5.35 18.78 13.71
N PRO A 99 -4.80 18.38 12.53
CA PRO A 99 -3.45 17.89 12.43
C PRO A 99 -2.41 18.88 12.98
N PRO A 100 -1.28 18.40 13.51
CA PRO A 100 -0.19 19.28 13.96
C PRO A 100 0.36 20.10 12.78
N SER A 101 0.66 21.38 13.06
CA SER A 101 1.27 22.35 12.12
C SER A 101 2.75 22.11 11.88
#